data_AF-A0A931FUY8-F1
#
_entry.id   AF-A0A931FUY8-F1
#
_cell.length_a   1.000
_cell.length_b   1.000
_cell.length_c   1.000
_cell.angle_alpha   90.00
_cell.angle_beta   90.00
_cell.angle_gamma   90.00
#
_symmetry.space_group_name_H-M   'P 1'
#
loop_
_entity.id
_entity.type
_entity.pdbx_description
1 polymer ?
#
loop_
_entity_poly.entity_id
_entity_poly.type
_entity_poly.pdbx_seq_one_letter_code
_entity_poly.pdbx_strand_id
1 'polypeptide(L)'
;MAKDYPPAVYVHDRSRCEGAPPGIEYPPRAVAQAHPNARPHTCFNNETITSGRKVTLEHIDYETHDYKPSTIMTCEIGIQATRPLCEICRGTHAEATTSEPTKPNLLIIPGGGR
;
A
#
# COMPACT_ATOMS: atom_id res chain seq x y z
N MET A 1 3.12 5.07 18.55
CA MET A 1 4.18 5.73 17.77
C MET A 1 3.80 5.63 16.31
N ALA A 2 3.81 6.75 15.59
CA ALA A 2 3.48 6.79 14.17
C ALA A 2 4.52 6.01 13.34
N LYS A 3 4.08 5.33 12.29
CA LYS A 3 4.93 4.49 11.42
C LYS A 3 4.69 4.80 9.94
N ASP A 4 5.69 4.54 9.11
CA ASP A 4 5.51 4.44 7.66
C ASP A 4 4.89 3.08 7.29
N TYR A 5 4.01 3.09 6.29
CA TYR A 5 3.31 1.89 5.84
C TYR A 5 3.66 1.58 4.39
N PRO A 6 4.02 0.33 4.05
CA PRO A 6 4.13 -0.09 2.66
C PRO A 6 2.76 -0.06 1.97
N PRO A 7 2.72 -0.23 0.63
CA PRO A 7 1.47 -0.46 -0.09
C PRO A 7 0.65 -1.59 0.56
N ALA A 8 -0.67 -1.44 0.55
CA ALA A 8 -1.57 -2.41 1.17
C ALA A 8 -1.58 -3.75 0.44
N VAL A 9 -1.98 -4.78 1.19
CA VAL A 9 -2.23 -6.13 0.67
C VAL A 9 -3.72 -6.44 0.72
N TYR A 10 -4.18 -7.36 -0.11
CA TYR A 10 -5.52 -7.92 0.03
C TYR A 10 -5.54 -9.06 1.05
N VAL A 11 -6.61 -9.13 1.84
CA VAL A 11 -6.87 -10.19 2.82
C VAL A 11 -7.98 -11.09 2.28
N HIS A 12 -7.67 -12.37 2.09
CA HIS A 12 -8.59 -13.35 1.52
C HIS A 12 -8.98 -14.39 2.57
N ASP A 13 -10.29 -14.72 2.62
CA ASP A 13 -10.75 -15.96 3.24
C ASP A 13 -10.43 -17.11 2.28
N ARG A 14 -9.42 -17.92 2.64
CA ARG A 14 -8.96 -19.00 1.76
C ARG A 14 -10.04 -20.06 1.52
N SER A 15 -10.95 -20.25 2.48
CA SER A 15 -12.04 -21.24 2.35
C SER A 15 -13.13 -20.83 1.37
N ARG A 16 -13.17 -19.55 0.97
CA ARG A 16 -14.22 -18.97 0.11
C ARG A 16 -13.70 -18.41 -1.21
N CYS A 17 -12.38 -18.31 -1.36
CA CYS A 17 -11.76 -17.67 -2.50
C CYS A 17 -10.85 -18.68 -3.19
N GLU A 18 -11.36 -19.26 -4.28
CA GLU A 18 -10.63 -20.22 -5.10
C GLU A 18 -9.35 -19.59 -5.67
N GLY A 19 -9.44 -18.33 -6.10
CA GLY A 19 -8.32 -17.52 -6.59
C GLY A 19 -7.40 -16.92 -5.53
N ALA A 20 -7.63 -17.16 -4.23
CA ALA A 20 -6.70 -16.69 -3.21
C ALA A 20 -5.33 -17.37 -3.39
N PRO A 21 -4.23 -16.60 -3.32
CA PRO A 21 -2.90 -17.17 -3.52
C PRO A 21 -2.61 -18.25 -2.46
N PRO A 22 -1.93 -19.35 -2.84
CA PRO A 22 -1.37 -20.25 -1.86
C PRO A 22 -0.32 -19.50 -1.02
N GLY A 23 -0.32 -19.72 0.29
CA GLY A 23 0.60 -18.98 1.15
C GLY A 23 0.44 -19.27 2.62
N ILE A 24 1.13 -18.47 3.43
CA ILE A 24 1.03 -18.55 4.88
C ILE A 24 -0.37 -18.13 5.29
N GLU A 25 -0.98 -18.95 6.13
CA GLU A 25 -2.30 -18.72 6.68
C GLU A 25 -2.18 -18.04 8.04
N TYR A 26 -2.93 -16.95 8.22
CA TYR A 26 -2.90 -16.14 9.43
C TYR A 26 -4.28 -16.11 10.09
N PRO A 27 -4.34 -16.01 11.44
CA PRO A 27 -5.57 -15.62 12.12
C PRO A 27 -5.97 -14.18 11.71
N PRO A 28 -7.26 -13.87 11.49
CA PRO A 28 -7.69 -12.53 11.07
C PRO A 28 -7.23 -11.41 12.02
N ARG A 29 -7.21 -11.68 13.34
CA ARG A 29 -6.75 -10.71 14.35
C ARG A 29 -5.25 -10.41 14.23
N ALA A 30 -4.44 -11.40 13.86
CA ALA A 30 -3.00 -11.21 13.67
C ALA A 30 -2.74 -10.32 12.44
N VAL A 31 -3.49 -10.53 11.36
CA VAL A 31 -3.42 -9.69 10.16
C VAL A 31 -3.78 -8.24 10.49
N ALA A 32 -4.88 -8.00 11.21
CA ALA A 32 -5.29 -6.64 11.58
C ALA A 32 -4.22 -5.89 12.41
N GLN A 33 -3.45 -6.61 13.23
CA GLN A 33 -2.37 -6.02 14.03
C GLN A 33 -1.10 -5.78 13.21
N ALA A 34 -0.72 -6.72 12.34
CA ALA A 34 0.51 -6.63 11.56
C ALA A 34 0.38 -5.72 10.32
N HIS A 35 -0.80 -5.70 9.70
CA HIS A 35 -1.10 -4.98 8.47
C HIS A 35 -2.39 -4.16 8.63
N PRO A 36 -2.37 -3.11 9.48
CA PRO A 36 -3.57 -2.33 9.76
C PRO A 36 -4.06 -1.52 8.54
N ASN A 37 -3.22 -1.34 7.51
CA ASN A 37 -3.58 -0.73 6.23
C ASN A 37 -4.10 -1.70 5.17
N ALA A 38 -4.15 -3.01 5.46
CA ALA A 38 -4.63 -4.03 4.52
C ALA A 38 -6.09 -3.82 4.10
N ARG A 39 -6.43 -4.37 2.94
CA ARG A 39 -7.77 -4.25 2.35
C ARG A 39 -8.46 -5.62 2.41
N PRO A 40 -9.70 -5.71 2.93
CA PRO A 40 -10.46 -6.94 2.81
C PRO A 40 -10.80 -7.18 1.34
N HIS A 41 -10.54 -8.38 0.84
CA HIS A 41 -11.08 -8.82 -0.45
C HIS A 41 -12.60 -9.07 -0.32
N THR A 42 -13.33 -9.15 -1.43
CA THR A 42 -14.79 -9.36 -1.43
C THR A 42 -15.22 -10.67 -0.77
N CYS A 43 -14.33 -11.66 -0.71
CA CYS A 43 -14.55 -12.93 -0.01
C CYS A 43 -14.43 -12.83 1.52
N PHE A 44 -13.84 -11.75 2.03
CA PHE A 44 -13.62 -11.54 3.46
C PHE A 44 -14.84 -10.86 4.08
N ASN A 45 -15.45 -11.50 5.08
CA ASN A 45 -16.67 -11.00 5.72
C ASN A 45 -16.65 -11.17 7.24
N ASN A 46 -17.71 -10.73 7.91
CA ASN A 46 -17.82 -10.83 9.37
C ASN A 46 -17.74 -12.29 9.86
N GLU A 47 -18.24 -13.25 9.09
CA GLU A 47 -18.16 -14.66 9.46
C GLU A 47 -16.71 -15.15 9.48
N THR A 48 -15.87 -14.70 8.53
CA THR A 48 -14.43 -14.99 8.53
C THR A 48 -13.78 -14.58 9.85
N ILE A 49 -14.16 -13.41 10.39
CA ILE A 49 -13.66 -12.91 11.67
C ILE A 49 -14.22 -13.70 12.85
N THR A 50 -15.55 -13.90 12.91
CA THR A 50 -16.21 -14.51 14.08
C THR A 50 -15.92 -16.00 14.21
N SER A 51 -15.78 -16.71 13.10
CA SER A 51 -15.41 -18.12 13.09
C SER A 51 -13.90 -18.36 13.20
N GLY A 52 -13.08 -17.29 13.19
CA GLY A 52 -11.63 -17.40 13.27
C GLY A 52 -11.02 -18.15 12.08
N ARG A 53 -11.69 -18.15 10.93
CA ARG A 53 -11.17 -18.78 9.70
C ARG A 53 -9.84 -18.15 9.34
N LYS A 54 -8.90 -19.01 8.98
CA LYS A 54 -7.59 -18.54 8.55
C LYS A 54 -7.69 -17.78 7.23
N VAL A 55 -6.84 -16.78 7.10
CA VAL A 55 -6.79 -15.89 5.93
C VAL A 55 -5.42 -15.92 5.29
N THR A 56 -5.38 -15.57 4.01
CA THR A 56 -4.15 -15.43 3.23
C THR A 56 -4.00 -13.99 2.76
N LEU A 57 -2.77 -13.58 2.49
CA LEU A 57 -2.44 -12.24 2.04
C LEU A 57 -1.98 -12.27 0.58
N GLU A 58 -2.50 -11.34 -0.20
CA GLU A 58 -2.12 -11.14 -1.60
C GLU A 58 -1.44 -9.78 -1.76
N HIS A 59 -0.23 -9.78 -2.32
CA HIS A 59 0.41 -8.53 -2.72
C HIS A 59 -0.31 -7.92 -3.91
N ILE A 60 -0.67 -6.65 -3.79
CA ILE A 60 -1.28 -5.89 -4.88
C ILE A 60 -0.15 -5.26 -5.68
N ASP A 61 -0.12 -5.54 -6.99
CA ASP A 61 0.74 -4.82 -7.91
C ASP A 61 0.09 -3.48 -8.25
N TYR A 62 0.54 -2.43 -7.57
CA TYR A 62 0.08 -1.07 -7.83
C TYR A 62 0.91 -0.48 -8.97
N GLU A 63 0.27 -0.19 -10.09
CA GLU A 63 0.89 0.62 -11.14
C GLU A 63 1.42 1.94 -10.56
N THR A 64 2.47 2.49 -11.18
CA THR A 64 3.00 3.79 -10.77
C THR A 64 1.91 4.85 -10.85
N HIS A 65 1.67 5.56 -9.74
CA HIS A 65 0.63 6.57 -9.64
C HIS A 65 1.10 7.77 -8.85
N ASP A 66 0.51 8.94 -9.12
CA ASP A 66 0.73 10.12 -8.29
C ASP A 66 0.18 9.89 -6.88
N TYR A 67 0.84 10.53 -5.90
CA TYR A 67 0.36 10.51 -4.54
C TYR A 67 -0.94 11.32 -4.42
N LYS A 68 -2.01 10.64 -4.00
CA LYS A 68 -3.29 11.28 -3.64
C LYS A 68 -3.57 10.99 -2.17
N PRO A 69 -3.65 11.99 -1.29
CA PRO A 69 -3.91 11.75 0.13
C PRO A 69 -5.32 11.18 0.32
N SER A 70 -5.42 10.12 1.12
CA SER A 70 -6.68 9.48 1.47
C SER A 70 -7.48 10.32 2.46
N THR A 71 -8.80 10.35 2.29
CA THR A 71 -9.74 10.91 3.26
C THR A 71 -10.01 9.97 4.43
N ILE A 72 -9.53 8.72 4.38
CA ILE A 72 -9.66 7.75 5.47
C ILE A 72 -8.90 8.28 6.68
N MET A 73 -9.63 8.52 7.78
CA MET A 73 -9.06 8.98 9.03
C MET A 73 -8.17 7.88 9.61
N THR A 74 -6.86 8.05 9.48
CA THR A 74 -5.83 7.09 9.90
C THR A 74 -5.99 6.71 11.38
N CYS A 75 -6.32 7.68 12.24
CA CYS A 75 -6.61 7.44 13.65
C CYS A 75 -7.86 6.57 13.92
N GLU A 76 -8.93 6.71 13.13
CA GLU A 76 -10.20 6.00 13.36
C GLU A 76 -10.09 4.50 13.03
N ILE A 77 -9.24 4.15 12.08
CA ILE A 77 -8.97 2.75 11.70
C ILE A 77 -7.74 2.15 12.41
N GLY A 78 -7.24 2.81 13.47
CA GLY A 78 -6.12 2.32 14.27
C GLY A 78 -4.75 2.40 13.56
N ILE A 79 -4.68 3.06 12.41
CA ILE A 79 -3.44 3.27 11.67
C ILE A 79 -2.76 4.52 12.23
N GLN A 80 -1.75 4.32 13.09
CA GLN A 80 -0.87 5.43 13.46
C GLN A 80 0.19 5.62 12.37
N ALA A 81 -0.13 6.44 11.36
CA ALA A 81 0.77 6.76 10.26
C ALA A 81 1.57 8.04 10.51
N THR A 82 2.84 8.04 10.12
CA THR A 82 3.73 9.23 10.14
C THR A 82 3.25 10.32 9.19
N ARG A 83 2.54 9.94 8.13
CA ARG A 83 1.98 10.80 7.07
C ARG A 83 0.62 10.26 6.66
N PRO A 84 -0.23 11.04 5.96
CA PRO A 84 -1.47 10.51 5.40
C PRO A 84 -1.17 9.33 4.45
N LEU A 85 -2.10 8.37 4.39
CA LEU A 85 -1.99 7.25 3.44
C LEU A 85 -2.40 7.72 2.04
N CYS A 86 -1.88 7.08 1.00
CA CYS A 86 -2.39 7.27 -0.34
C CYS A 86 -3.79 6.63 -0.50
N GLU A 87 -4.72 7.31 -1.18
CA GLU A 87 -6.04 6.78 -1.51
C GLU A 87 -5.98 5.52 -2.38
N ILE A 88 -4.98 5.43 -3.27
CA ILE A 88 -4.83 4.34 -4.24
C ILE A 88 -4.19 3.11 -3.58
N CYS A 89 -2.95 3.24 -3.10
CA CYS A 89 -2.19 2.12 -2.57
C CYS A 89 -2.28 1.92 -1.06
N ARG A 90 -2.82 2.89 -0.31
CA ARG A 90 -2.86 2.90 1.16
C ARG A 90 -1.50 2.74 1.85
N GLY A 91 -0.41 3.05 1.14
CA GLY A 91 0.93 3.22 1.71
C GLY A 91 1.21 4.68 2.08
N THR A 92 2.25 4.90 2.88
CA THR A 92 2.82 6.23 3.08
C THR A 92 3.87 6.49 2.00
N HIS A 93 3.82 7.66 1.37
CA HIS A 93 4.85 8.12 0.44
C HIS A 93 5.62 9.29 1.07
N ALA A 94 6.86 9.53 0.62
CA ALA A 94 7.39 10.88 0.67
C ALA A 94 6.62 11.72 -0.34
N GLU A 95 6.31 12.98 -0.04
CA GLU A 95 5.83 13.90 -1.08
C GLU A 95 6.82 13.82 -2.24
N ALA A 96 6.31 13.62 -3.46
CA ALA A 96 7.14 13.69 -4.63
C ALA A 96 7.75 15.10 -4.63
N THR A 97 9.02 15.21 -4.26
CA THR A 97 9.78 16.42 -4.54
C THR A 97 9.79 16.47 -6.06
N THR A 98 9.01 17.40 -6.61
CA THR A 98 9.10 17.77 -8.01
C THR A 98 10.52 18.26 -8.20
N SER A 99 11.42 17.33 -8.51
CA SER A 99 12.71 17.64 -9.08
C SER A 99 12.35 18.31 -10.38
N GLU A 100 12.60 19.62 -10.46
CA GLU A 100 12.42 20.40 -11.68
C GLU A 100 12.93 19.58 -12.88
N PRO A 101 12.29 19.67 -14.06
CA PRO A 101 12.83 19.04 -15.26
C PRO A 101 14.27 19.51 -15.38
N THR A 102 15.22 18.58 -15.28
CA THR A 102 16.63 18.87 -15.51
C THR A 102 16.69 19.45 -16.91
N LYS A 103 16.88 20.77 -17.00
CA LYS A 103 17.11 21.45 -18.28
C LYS A 103 18.18 20.63 -19.00
N PRO A 104 17.96 20.21 -20.25
CA PRO A 104 19.03 19.55 -21.00
C PRO A 104 20.22 20.50 -20.94
N ASN A 105 21.30 20.01 -20.35
CA ASN A 105 22.54 20.74 -20.20
C ASN A 105 23.05 20.95 -21.63
N LEU A 106 22.73 22.11 -22.22
CA LEU A 106 23.22 22.50 -23.53
C LEU A 106 24.73 22.68 -23.37
N LEU A 107 25.47 21.61 -23.62
CA LEU A 107 26.92 21.62 -23.65
C LEU A 107 27.32 22.47 -24.86
N ILE A 108 27.47 23.77 -24.65
CA ILE A 108 28.16 24.62 -25.62
C ILE A 108 29.62 24.19 -25.56
N ILE A 109 30.06 23.42 -26.56
CA ILE A 109 31.48 23.14 -26.77
C ILE A 109 32.07 24.38 -27.47
N PRO A 110 32.98 25.16 -26.86
CA PRO A 110 33.73 26.15 -27.61
C PRO A 110 34.78 25.42 -28.45
N GLY A 111 34.41 25.08 -29.68
CA GLY A 111 35.35 24.61 -30.70
C GLY A 111 36.04 25.78 -31.37
N GLY A 112 37.15 26.22 -30.78
CA GLY A 112 38.10 27.13 -31.43
C GLY A 112 39.01 26.41 -32.42
N GLY A 113 39.31 27.08 -33.54
CA GLY A 113 40.50 26.87 -34.37
C GLY A 113 40.26 26.17 -35.71
N ARG A 114 40.26 26.91 -36.82
CA ARG A 114 41.46 27.44 -37.51
C ARG A 114 41.08 28.61 -38.41
#